data_AF-A0A0Q0BNZ4-F1
#
_entry.id   AF-A0A0Q0BNZ4-F1
#
_cell.length_a   1.000
_cell.length_b   1.000
_cell.length_c   1.000
_cell.angle_alpha   90.00
_cell.angle_beta   90.00
_cell.angle_gamma   90.00
#
_symmetry.space_group_name_H-M   'P 1'
#
loop_
_entity.id
_entity.type
_entity.pdbx_description
1 polymer ?
#
loop_
_entity_poly.entity_id
_entity_poly.type
_entity_poly.pdbx_seq_one_letter_code
_entity_poly.pdbx_strand_id
1 'polypeptide(L)'
;KNGTHRQRRAALFPKTPATATSLCPFRGPNIAIVPVRYALDRSRYDADPTQLKPLPKDGQWARLPTLKTRSYTLRQLYDGYVYVFDETAGTLHEYAASASDGHLSRIVWSDAHIGNDQRNGAGEGQPFVLYPRDHRLHIAFSALQWTWRMCEHMRSHAPSRALWMKALDLASYCLTMAEPDTLPLDRIAEAVADIDK
;
A
#
# COMPACT_ATOMS: atom_id res chain seq x y z
N LYS A 1 -15.80 18.67 8.87
CA LYS A 1 -15.07 19.77 9.58
C LYS A 1 -13.73 19.19 10.03
N ASN A 2 -12.67 19.42 9.26
CA ASN A 2 -11.41 18.70 9.44
C ASN A 2 -10.64 19.28 10.62
N GLY A 3 -10.20 18.41 11.54
CA GLY A 3 -9.50 18.79 12.77
C GLY A 3 -8.20 19.59 12.52
N THR A 4 -7.66 20.13 13.61
CA THR A 4 -6.38 20.87 13.60
C THR A 4 -5.24 20.04 12.99
N HIS A 5 -4.15 20.68 12.53
CA HIS A 5 -3.02 19.98 11.91
C HIS A 5 -2.43 18.88 12.81
N ARG A 6 -2.41 19.10 14.13
CA ARG A 6 -2.02 18.10 15.15
C ARG A 6 -3.00 16.93 15.23
N GLN A 7 -4.32 17.17 15.17
CA GLN A 7 -5.32 16.10 15.21
C GLN A 7 -5.29 15.23 13.95
N ARG A 8 -5.04 15.83 12.78
CA ARG A 8 -4.82 15.11 11.52
C ARG A 8 -3.51 14.31 11.47
N ARG A 9 -2.57 14.58 12.38
CA ARG A 9 -1.30 13.85 12.48
C ARG A 9 -1.43 12.53 13.23
N ALA A 10 -2.29 12.48 14.25
CA ALA A 10 -2.42 11.35 15.17
C ALA A 10 -3.71 10.55 14.96
N ALA A 11 -4.37 10.66 13.79
CA ALA A 11 -5.64 10.00 13.52
C ALA A 11 -5.49 8.47 13.59
N LEU A 12 -6.11 7.83 14.59
CA LEU A 12 -6.15 6.37 14.70
C LEU A 12 -7.38 5.82 13.97
N PHE A 13 -7.24 4.66 13.32
CA PHE A 13 -8.37 3.96 12.72
C PHE A 13 -9.01 3.02 13.75
N PRO A 14 -10.32 2.72 13.63
CA PRO A 14 -10.93 1.65 14.39
C PRO A 14 -10.22 0.33 14.07
N LYS A 15 -9.79 -0.40 15.10
CA LYS A 15 -9.11 -1.70 14.97
C LYS A 15 -10.06 -2.88 14.75
N THR A 16 -11.37 -2.66 14.79
CA THR A 16 -12.38 -3.72 14.76
C THR A 16 -12.94 -3.89 13.35
N PRO A 17 -12.63 -4.98 12.62
CA PRO A 17 -13.40 -5.33 11.43
C PRO A 17 -14.79 -5.80 11.84
N ALA A 18 -15.81 -5.40 11.08
CA ALA A 18 -17.19 -5.80 11.35
C ALA A 18 -17.38 -7.30 11.05
N THR A 19 -17.79 -8.05 12.07
CA THR A 19 -18.20 -9.45 11.97
C THR A 19 -19.63 -9.51 11.42
N ALA A 20 -19.80 -9.72 10.12
CA ALA A 20 -21.12 -9.98 9.54
C ALA A 20 -21.03 -10.98 8.38
N THR A 21 -21.06 -12.25 8.73
CA THR A 21 -21.39 -13.38 7.86
C THR A 21 -22.83 -13.23 7.36
N SER A 22 -23.03 -12.73 6.12
CA SER A 22 -24.14 -13.14 5.20
C SER A 22 -24.48 -12.15 4.06
N LEU A 23 -23.87 -10.96 3.93
CA LEU A 23 -24.35 -9.98 2.95
C LEU A 23 -23.20 -9.23 2.26
N CYS A 24 -23.06 -9.43 0.93
CA CYS A 24 -22.21 -8.70 -0.03
C CYS A 24 -20.76 -8.42 0.44
N PRO A 25 -19.71 -8.93 -0.25
CA PRO A 25 -18.30 -8.84 0.20
C PRO A 25 -17.79 -7.42 0.56
N PHE A 26 -18.51 -6.35 0.18
CA PHE A 26 -18.13 -4.94 0.30
C PHE A 26 -18.96 -4.10 1.31
N ARG A 27 -19.68 -4.70 2.26
CA ARG A 27 -20.44 -3.93 3.28
C ARG A 27 -19.64 -3.41 4.47
N GLY A 28 -18.38 -3.84 4.64
CA GLY A 28 -17.51 -3.25 5.65
C GLY A 28 -17.23 -1.76 5.36
N PRO A 29 -17.09 -0.91 6.38
CA PRO A 29 -16.80 0.52 6.16
C PRO A 29 -15.41 0.76 5.55
N ASN A 30 -14.51 -0.24 5.64
CA ASN A 30 -13.12 -0.14 5.24
C ASN A 30 -12.75 -1.21 4.21
N ILE A 31 -11.75 -0.91 3.39
CA ILE A 31 -11.08 -1.82 2.46
C ILE A 31 -9.70 -2.17 3.01
N ALA A 32 -9.35 -3.45 2.95
CA ALA A 32 -7.99 -3.94 3.22
C ALA A 32 -7.14 -3.84 1.95
N ILE A 33 -5.95 -3.26 2.10
CA ILE A 33 -5.00 -3.06 1.01
C ILE A 33 -3.69 -3.74 1.39
N VAL A 34 -3.20 -4.62 0.53
CA VAL A 34 -1.87 -5.24 0.64
C VAL A 34 -0.96 -4.62 -0.41
N PRO A 35 -0.03 -3.72 -0.04
CA PRO A 35 0.91 -3.15 -0.98
C PRO A 35 1.90 -4.21 -1.47
N VAL A 36 2.13 -4.23 -2.77
CA VAL A 36 3.10 -5.09 -3.45
C VAL A 36 3.95 -4.24 -4.40
N ARG A 37 5.00 -4.81 -4.97
CA ARG A 37 5.87 -4.13 -5.92
C ARG A 37 5.95 -4.87 -7.25
N TYR A 38 6.15 -4.10 -8.32
CA TYR A 38 6.63 -4.64 -9.59
C TYR A 38 8.04 -5.21 -9.44
N ALA A 39 8.29 -6.32 -10.10
CA ALA A 39 9.60 -6.93 -10.22
C ALA A 39 9.78 -7.57 -11.59
N LEU A 40 11.02 -7.97 -11.88
CA LEU A 40 11.30 -8.88 -12.98
C LEU A 40 11.11 -10.31 -12.48
N ASP A 41 10.40 -11.09 -13.26
CA ASP A 41 10.23 -12.51 -13.02
C ASP A 41 11.55 -13.26 -13.31
N ARG A 42 11.55 -14.56 -13.02
CA ARG A 42 12.63 -15.45 -13.45
C ARG A 42 12.72 -15.48 -14.97
N SER A 43 13.87 -15.93 -15.47
CA SER A 43 14.08 -16.07 -16.91
C SER A 43 13.15 -17.14 -17.48
N ARG A 44 12.69 -17.01 -18.72
CA ARG A 44 12.02 -18.14 -19.41
C ARG A 44 12.93 -19.35 -19.63
N TYR A 45 14.24 -19.16 -19.43
CA TYR A 45 15.27 -20.21 -19.48
C TYR A 45 15.58 -20.80 -18.09
N ASP A 46 14.79 -20.47 -17.06
CA ASP A 46 14.92 -21.08 -15.74
C ASP A 46 14.61 -22.59 -15.81
N ALA A 47 15.23 -23.37 -14.93
CA ALA A 47 15.14 -24.83 -14.92
C ALA A 47 13.73 -25.33 -14.54
N ASP A 48 12.95 -24.50 -13.84
CA ASP A 48 11.55 -24.77 -13.50
C ASP A 48 10.63 -23.62 -13.98
N PRO A 49 10.18 -23.64 -15.25
CA PRO A 49 9.33 -22.59 -15.82
C PRO A 49 7.91 -22.57 -15.24
N THR A 50 7.50 -23.60 -14.48
CA THR A 50 6.16 -23.65 -13.86
C THR A 50 6.03 -22.75 -12.64
N GLN A 51 7.14 -22.23 -12.10
CA GLN A 51 7.17 -21.28 -10.99
C GLN A 51 7.07 -19.80 -11.43
N LEU A 52 6.94 -19.51 -12.72
CA LEU A 52 6.75 -18.14 -13.20
C LEU A 52 5.38 -17.61 -12.76
N LYS A 53 5.35 -16.39 -12.22
CA LYS A 53 4.11 -15.69 -11.85
C LYS A 53 4.03 -14.37 -12.63
N PRO A 54 3.83 -14.40 -13.96
CA PRO A 54 3.75 -13.18 -14.76
C PRO A 54 2.57 -12.32 -14.32
N LEU A 55 2.62 -11.02 -14.61
CA LEU A 55 1.48 -10.12 -14.38
C LEU A 55 0.17 -10.70 -14.98
N PRO A 56 -0.91 -10.83 -14.19
CA PRO A 56 -2.19 -11.33 -14.68
C PRO A 56 -2.72 -10.54 -15.87
N LYS A 57 -3.16 -11.22 -16.93
CA LYS A 57 -3.52 -10.56 -18.22
C LYS A 57 -4.71 -9.60 -18.13
N ASP A 58 -5.56 -9.80 -17.14
CA ASP A 58 -6.78 -9.04 -16.89
C ASP A 58 -6.56 -7.81 -15.99
N GLY A 59 -5.36 -7.62 -15.43
CA GLY A 59 -5.02 -6.45 -14.65
C GLY A 59 -4.72 -5.21 -15.51
N GLN A 60 -5.01 -4.02 -14.97
CA GLN A 60 -4.69 -2.74 -15.58
C GLN A 60 -3.32 -2.26 -15.15
N TRP A 61 -2.26 -2.80 -15.73
CA TRP A 61 -0.89 -2.51 -15.32
C TRP A 61 -0.31 -1.23 -15.92
N ALA A 62 0.65 -0.65 -15.21
CA ALA A 62 1.52 0.40 -15.71
C ALA A 62 2.10 0.02 -17.08
N ARG A 63 2.24 1.01 -17.95
CA ARG A 63 2.85 0.82 -19.28
C ARG A 63 4.37 0.65 -19.12
N LEU A 64 4.79 -0.61 -18.98
CA LEU A 64 6.19 -0.98 -18.81
C LEU A 64 6.88 -1.27 -20.17
N PRO A 65 8.20 -1.02 -20.29
CA PRO A 65 8.95 -1.37 -21.50
C PRO A 65 8.91 -2.88 -21.82
N THR A 66 8.82 -3.24 -23.10
CA THR A 66 8.84 -4.65 -23.50
C THR A 66 10.21 -5.29 -23.20
N LEU A 67 10.21 -6.42 -22.52
CA LEU A 67 11.40 -7.19 -22.18
C LEU A 67 11.60 -8.38 -23.12
N LYS A 68 12.86 -8.68 -23.46
CA LYS A 68 13.18 -9.78 -24.40
C LYS A 68 13.38 -11.13 -23.74
N THR A 69 13.78 -11.19 -22.47
CA THR A 69 14.24 -12.43 -21.80
C THR A 69 13.45 -12.78 -20.55
N ARG A 70 12.66 -11.84 -20.01
CA ARG A 70 11.92 -11.96 -18.76
C ARG A 70 10.54 -11.35 -18.89
N SER A 71 9.63 -11.72 -17.99
CA SER A 71 8.34 -11.07 -17.76
C SER A 71 8.41 -10.15 -16.55
N TYR A 72 7.44 -9.25 -16.44
CA TYR A 72 7.16 -8.56 -15.17
C TYR A 72 6.31 -9.46 -14.27
N THR A 73 6.45 -9.28 -12.97
CA THR A 73 5.71 -9.99 -11.92
C THR A 73 5.41 -9.04 -10.75
N LEU A 74 4.60 -9.49 -9.80
CA LEU A 74 4.38 -8.85 -8.51
C LEU A 74 5.12 -9.59 -7.40
N ARG A 75 5.70 -8.84 -6.47
CA ARG A 75 6.43 -9.36 -5.31
C ARG A 75 6.04 -8.63 -4.03
N GLN A 76 6.30 -9.27 -2.90
CA GLN A 76 6.20 -8.62 -1.60
C GLN A 76 7.17 -7.43 -1.52
N LEU A 77 6.86 -6.47 -0.65
CA LEU A 77 7.75 -5.35 -0.38
C LEU A 77 9.05 -5.81 0.29
N TYR A 78 10.11 -5.02 0.12
CA TYR A 78 11.32 -5.13 0.93
C TYR A 78 11.10 -4.52 2.32
N ASP A 79 12.05 -4.76 3.23
CA ASP A 79 12.18 -3.94 4.43
C ASP A 79 12.27 -2.46 4.04
N GLY A 80 11.48 -1.63 4.71
CA GLY A 80 11.39 -0.22 4.38
C GLY A 80 10.16 0.44 4.99
N TYR A 81 9.62 1.43 4.29
CA TYR A 81 8.54 2.28 4.79
C TYR A 81 7.48 2.50 3.73
N VAL A 82 6.21 2.34 4.13
CA VAL A 82 5.05 2.70 3.33
C VAL A 82 4.42 3.97 3.89
N TYR A 83 4.17 4.91 2.99
CA TYR A 83 3.53 6.19 3.27
C TYR A 83 2.18 6.22 2.57
N VAL A 84 1.12 6.51 3.34
CA VAL A 84 -0.24 6.65 2.79
C VAL A 84 -0.77 8.02 3.17
N PHE A 85 -0.91 8.90 2.18
CA PHE A 85 -1.64 10.14 2.33
C PHE A 85 -3.10 9.91 1.99
N ASP A 86 -3.96 9.99 2.99
CA ASP A 86 -5.40 9.98 2.83
C ASP A 86 -5.85 11.40 2.44
N GLU A 87 -6.19 11.59 1.17
CA GLU A 87 -6.57 12.89 0.63
C GLU A 87 -7.91 13.36 1.22
N THR A 88 -8.85 12.44 1.41
CA THR A 88 -10.17 12.71 1.97
C THR A 88 -10.07 13.17 3.44
N ALA A 89 -9.26 12.48 4.25
CA ALA A 89 -9.04 12.85 5.65
C ALA A 89 -7.99 13.96 5.84
N GLY A 90 -7.14 14.18 4.85
CA GLY A 90 -6.00 15.10 4.91
C GLY A 90 -4.94 14.66 5.92
N THR A 91 -4.66 13.35 6.00
CA THR A 91 -3.71 12.75 6.95
C THR A 91 -2.61 11.98 6.21
N LEU A 92 -1.40 11.97 6.77
CA LEU A 92 -0.30 11.13 6.29
C LEU A 92 -0.02 10.07 7.34
N HIS A 93 -0.05 8.81 6.93
CA HIS A 93 0.28 7.66 7.78
C HIS A 93 1.57 7.02 7.31
N GLU A 94 2.37 6.61 8.27
CA GLU A 94 3.66 5.96 8.07
C GLU A 94 3.61 4.55 8.65
N TYR A 95 4.17 3.59 7.93
CA TYR A 95 4.25 2.19 8.30
C TYR A 95 5.67 1.69 8.05
N ALA A 96 6.25 0.97 9.00
CA ALA A 96 7.42 0.13 8.73
C ALA A 96 6.94 -1.15 8.03
N ALA A 97 7.54 -1.49 6.90
CA ALA A 97 7.30 -2.74 6.18
C ALA A 97 8.41 -3.74 6.52
N SER A 98 8.02 -4.99 6.81
CA SER A 98 8.98 -6.08 6.94
C SER A 98 8.79 -7.11 5.83
N ALA A 99 9.88 -7.45 5.16
CA ALA A 99 9.91 -8.48 4.13
C ALA A 99 9.85 -9.91 4.71
N SER A 100 10.16 -10.08 6.00
CA SER A 100 10.26 -11.42 6.61
C SER A 100 8.90 -12.03 6.94
N ASP A 101 7.92 -11.20 7.33
CA ASP A 101 6.56 -11.61 7.65
C ASP A 101 5.50 -10.92 6.76
N GLY A 102 5.91 -10.00 5.88
CA GLY A 102 5.02 -9.24 5.01
C GLY A 102 4.15 -8.23 5.77
N HIS A 103 4.46 -7.92 7.03
CA HIS A 103 3.65 -7.04 7.85
C HIS A 103 4.01 -5.57 7.72
N LEU A 104 3.01 -4.74 7.99
CA LEU A 104 3.07 -3.29 8.07
C LEU A 104 2.77 -2.87 9.51
N SER A 105 3.77 -2.33 10.19
CA SER A 105 3.67 -1.83 11.56
C SER A 105 3.52 -0.33 11.56
N ARG A 106 2.38 0.17 12.05
CA ARG A 106 2.07 1.60 12.00
C ARG A 106 2.96 2.41 12.94
N ILE A 107 3.57 3.47 12.42
CA ILE A 107 4.34 4.46 13.17
C ILE A 107 3.44 5.65 13.47
N VAL A 108 2.89 5.69 14.68
CA VAL A 108 2.05 6.81 15.13
C VAL A 108 2.95 7.94 15.63
N TRP A 109 2.84 9.12 15.02
CA TRP A 109 3.68 10.26 15.38
C TRP A 109 3.22 10.89 16.72
N SER A 110 4.11 10.90 17.70
CA SER A 110 3.97 11.61 18.97
C SER A 110 4.72 12.94 18.91
N ASP A 111 4.66 13.73 19.98
CA ASP A 111 5.43 14.98 20.05
C ASP A 111 6.95 14.74 20.02
N ALA A 112 7.43 13.57 20.48
CA ALA A 112 8.84 13.19 20.40
C ALA A 112 9.33 12.93 18.95
N HIS A 113 8.41 12.70 18.01
CA HIS A 113 8.72 12.45 16.60
C HIS A 113 8.77 13.73 15.76
N ILE A 114 8.32 14.87 16.29
CA ILE A 114 8.28 16.14 15.54
C ILE A 114 9.72 16.58 15.25
N GLY A 115 10.02 16.80 13.98
CA GLY A 115 11.34 17.25 13.54
C GLY A 115 12.42 16.16 13.53
N ASN A 116 12.07 14.91 13.87
CA ASN A 116 13.02 13.80 13.87
C ASN A 116 12.93 12.98 12.59
N ASP A 117 14.07 12.73 11.95
CA ASP A 117 14.17 11.93 10.73
C ASP A 117 14.09 10.43 10.98
N GLN A 118 14.41 9.99 12.21
CA GLN A 118 14.29 8.61 12.65
C GLN A 118 13.10 8.50 13.60
N ARG A 119 12.11 7.69 13.24
CA ARG A 119 10.88 7.51 14.02
C ARG A 119 10.59 6.03 14.13
N ASN A 120 10.30 5.59 15.34
CA ASN A 120 9.95 4.20 15.61
C ASN A 120 8.48 4.11 16.02
N GLY A 121 7.84 2.99 15.68
CA GLY A 121 6.46 2.69 16.05
C GLY A 121 6.38 1.42 16.86
N ALA A 122 5.43 1.36 17.79
CA ALA A 122 5.07 0.16 18.55
C ALA A 122 3.74 -0.44 18.08
N GLY A 123 3.30 -0.10 16.85
CA GLY A 123 2.08 -0.66 16.28
C GLY A 123 2.23 -2.16 16.02
N GLU A 124 1.22 -2.95 16.35
CA GLU A 124 1.15 -4.34 15.93
C GLU A 124 1.19 -4.42 14.40
N GLY A 125 2.08 -5.27 13.88
CA GLY A 125 2.20 -5.53 12.45
C GLY A 125 0.95 -6.23 11.91
N GLN A 126 0.47 -5.79 10.76
CA GLN A 126 -0.62 -6.41 10.02
C GLN A 126 -0.22 -6.58 8.56
N PRO A 127 -0.65 -7.65 7.87
CA PRO A 127 -0.30 -7.88 6.46
C PRO A 127 -0.99 -6.89 5.50
N PHE A 128 -1.89 -6.04 6.01
CA PHE A 128 -2.65 -5.07 5.23
C PHE A 128 -2.80 -3.75 5.98
N VAL A 129 -3.18 -2.70 5.25
CA VAL A 129 -3.69 -1.44 5.81
C VAL A 129 -5.19 -1.31 5.55
N LEU A 130 -5.91 -0.66 6.47
CA LEU A 130 -7.35 -0.42 6.37
C LEU A 130 -7.63 1.06 6.14
N TYR A 131 -8.44 1.36 5.13
CA TYR A 131 -8.91 2.71 4.84
C TYR A 131 -10.41 2.70 4.50
N PRO A 132 -11.16 3.78 4.81
CA PRO A 132 -12.57 3.87 4.44
C PRO A 132 -12.77 3.74 2.93
N ARG A 133 -13.80 2.99 2.54
CA ARG A 133 -14.03 2.61 1.14
C ARG A 133 -14.36 3.77 0.21
N ASP A 134 -14.73 4.92 0.75
CA ASP A 134 -15.06 6.14 0.03
C ASP A 134 -13.91 7.16 -0.01
N HIS A 135 -12.71 6.74 0.39
CA HIS A 135 -11.54 7.61 0.43
C HIS A 135 -10.65 7.51 -0.81
N ARG A 136 -9.96 8.62 -1.10
CA ARG A 136 -8.89 8.66 -2.09
C ARG A 136 -7.54 8.70 -1.38
N LEU A 137 -6.65 7.81 -1.79
CA LEU A 137 -5.32 7.64 -1.20
C LEU A 137 -4.22 8.01 -2.18
N HIS A 138 -3.06 8.38 -1.64
CA HIS A 138 -1.79 8.44 -2.35
C HIS A 138 -0.79 7.58 -1.57
N ILE A 139 -0.22 6.56 -2.20
CA ILE A 139 0.61 5.54 -1.55
C ILE A 139 2.01 5.58 -2.14
N ALA A 140 3.03 5.54 -1.29
CA ALA A 140 4.42 5.41 -1.71
C ALA A 140 5.18 4.43 -0.83
N PHE A 141 6.23 3.84 -1.40
CA PHE A 141 7.20 3.02 -0.69
C PHE A 141 8.57 3.69 -0.75
N SER A 142 9.36 3.55 0.31
CA SER A 142 10.78 3.88 0.32
C SER A 142 11.57 2.88 1.14
N ALA A 143 12.74 2.47 0.64
CA ALA A 143 13.63 1.59 1.39
C ALA A 143 14.23 2.26 2.64
N LEU A 144 14.28 3.60 2.65
CA LEU A 144 14.76 4.40 3.77
C LEU A 144 13.61 5.23 4.33
N GLN A 145 13.65 5.49 5.63
CA GLN A 145 12.67 6.35 6.26
C GLN A 145 12.78 7.76 5.68
N TRP A 146 11.65 8.32 5.23
CA TRP A 146 11.59 9.71 4.81
C TRP A 146 11.98 10.63 5.96
N THR A 147 12.75 11.66 5.63
CA THR A 147 13.03 12.75 6.57
C THR A 147 11.74 13.45 6.98
N TRP A 148 11.74 14.09 8.14
CA TRP A 148 10.61 14.88 8.61
C TRP A 148 10.18 15.93 7.58
N ARG A 149 11.17 16.57 6.94
CA ARG A 149 10.93 17.56 5.88
C ARG A 149 10.21 16.95 4.68
N MET A 150 10.57 15.74 4.25
CA MET A 150 9.89 15.05 3.14
C MET A 150 8.44 14.72 3.50
N CYS A 151 8.22 14.24 4.73
CA CYS A 151 6.88 13.98 5.26
C CYS A 151 5.99 15.24 5.26
N GLU A 152 6.49 16.38 5.76
CA GLU A 152 5.74 17.65 5.75
C GLU A 152 5.53 18.20 4.33
N HIS A 153 6.51 18.05 3.44
CA HIS A 153 6.37 18.40 2.03
C HIS A 153 5.25 17.61 1.36
N MET A 154 5.26 16.28 1.51
CA MET A 154 4.21 15.43 0.95
C MET A 154 2.83 15.70 1.58
N ARG A 155 2.75 16.08 2.86
CA ARG A 155 1.48 16.50 3.50
C ARG A 155 0.89 17.77 2.89
N SER A 156 1.73 18.72 2.51
CA SER A 156 1.31 20.06 2.09
C SER A 156 1.31 20.31 0.58
N HIS A 157 1.94 19.44 -0.23
CA HIS A 157 2.17 19.70 -1.64
C HIS A 157 1.53 18.66 -2.58
N ALA A 158 0.29 18.93 -3.02
CA ALA A 158 -0.48 18.04 -3.89
C ALA A 158 0.20 17.68 -5.24
N PRO A 159 0.87 18.61 -5.95
CA PRO A 159 1.56 18.27 -7.20
C PRO A 159 2.68 17.24 -7.02
N SER A 160 3.42 17.31 -5.91
CA SER A 160 4.47 16.31 -5.62
C SER A 160 3.85 14.96 -5.26
N ARG A 161 2.73 14.92 -4.54
CA ARG A 161 2.02 13.67 -4.30
C ARG A 161 1.59 13.02 -5.62
N ALA A 162 1.00 13.79 -6.52
CA ALA A 162 0.57 13.27 -7.83
C ALA A 162 1.73 12.74 -8.69
N LEU A 163 2.95 13.27 -8.51
CA LEU A 163 4.13 12.83 -9.24
C LEU A 163 4.84 11.62 -8.61
N TRP A 164 4.90 11.58 -7.27
CA TRP A 164 5.77 10.64 -6.55
C TRP A 164 5.03 9.54 -5.79
N MET A 165 3.71 9.64 -5.68
CA MET A 165 2.88 8.68 -4.98
C MET A 165 1.83 8.11 -5.94
N LYS A 166 1.50 6.84 -5.77
CA LYS A 166 0.45 6.18 -6.52
C LYS A 166 -0.91 6.57 -5.96
N ALA A 167 -1.75 7.21 -6.78
CA ALA A 167 -3.13 7.46 -6.44
C ALA A 167 -3.95 6.15 -6.46
N LEU A 168 -4.89 6.03 -5.53
CA LEU A 168 -5.85 4.95 -5.44
C LEU A 168 -7.20 5.51 -5.00
N ASP A 169 -8.22 5.41 -5.85
CA ASP A 169 -9.59 5.78 -5.53
C ASP A 169 -10.37 4.54 -5.06
N LEU A 170 -10.63 4.45 -3.76
CA LEU A 170 -11.30 3.29 -3.18
C LEU A 170 -12.79 3.24 -3.53
N ALA A 171 -13.42 4.41 -3.76
CA ALA A 171 -14.82 4.45 -4.14
C ALA A 171 -14.98 3.87 -5.55
N SER A 172 -14.11 4.30 -6.47
CA SER A 172 -14.06 3.79 -7.84
C SER A 172 -13.65 2.31 -7.88
N TYR A 173 -12.71 1.88 -7.03
CA TYR A 173 -12.38 0.46 -6.87
C TYR A 173 -13.58 -0.37 -6.40
N CYS A 174 -14.31 0.07 -5.38
CA CYS A 174 -15.48 -0.65 -4.88
C CYS A 174 -16.59 -0.83 -5.94
N LEU A 175 -16.68 0.08 -6.90
CA LEU A 175 -17.68 0.01 -7.97
C LEU A 175 -17.21 -0.86 -9.14
N THR A 176 -15.92 -0.80 -9.49
CA THR A 176 -15.40 -1.37 -10.74
C THR A 176 -14.58 -2.63 -10.54
N MET A 177 -14.00 -2.82 -9.34
CA MET A 177 -12.99 -3.82 -9.04
C MET A 177 -11.76 -3.77 -9.95
N ALA A 178 -11.52 -2.62 -10.60
CA ALA A 178 -10.60 -2.52 -11.73
C ALA A 178 -9.82 -1.19 -11.72
N GLU A 179 -9.44 -0.68 -10.55
CA GLU A 179 -8.52 0.46 -10.50
C GLU A 179 -7.14 0.07 -11.07
N PRO A 180 -6.44 0.99 -11.75
CA PRO A 180 -5.09 0.73 -12.25
C PRO A 180 -4.13 0.20 -11.18
N ASP A 181 -3.33 -0.78 -11.57
CA ASP A 181 -2.38 -1.54 -10.75
C ASP A 181 -2.97 -2.18 -9.48
N THR A 182 -4.24 -2.58 -9.53
CA THR A 182 -4.89 -3.31 -8.43
C THR A 182 -5.35 -4.69 -8.87
N LEU A 183 -5.46 -5.61 -7.91
CA LEU A 183 -6.12 -6.90 -8.05
C LEU A 183 -6.94 -7.19 -6.79
N PRO A 184 -8.02 -7.98 -6.91
CA PRO A 184 -8.70 -8.57 -5.77
C PRO A 184 -7.74 -9.37 -4.87
N LEU A 185 -7.91 -9.23 -3.54
CA LEU A 185 -7.01 -9.82 -2.55
C LEU A 185 -7.02 -11.36 -2.54
N ASP A 186 -8.13 -11.97 -2.92
CA ASP A 186 -8.26 -13.43 -3.05
C ASP A 186 -7.36 -14.03 -4.14
N ARG A 187 -6.85 -13.20 -5.07
CA ARG A 187 -5.89 -13.59 -6.10
C ARG A 187 -4.43 -13.39 -5.71
N ILE A 188 -4.16 -12.96 -4.48
CA ILE A 188 -2.79 -12.59 -4.08
C ILE A 188 -1.82 -13.78 -4.19
N ALA A 189 -2.23 -14.98 -3.78
CA ALA A 189 -1.41 -16.19 -3.86
C ALA A 189 -1.10 -16.61 -5.31
N GLU A 190 -2.03 -16.37 -6.23
CA GLU A 190 -1.84 -16.59 -7.67
C GLU A 190 -0.88 -15.56 -8.28
N ALA A 191 -1.01 -14.29 -7.89
CA ALA A 191 -0.38 -13.18 -8.60
C ALA A 191 1.01 -12.78 -8.04
N VAL A 192 1.32 -13.10 -6.79
CA VAL A 192 2.54 -12.63 -6.10
C VAL A 192 3.54 -13.77 -5.90
N ALA A 193 4.75 -13.58 -6.43
CA ALA A 193 5.77 -14.64 -6.51
C ALA A 193 6.36 -15.08 -5.16
N ASP A 194 6.32 -14.23 -4.14
CA ASP A 194 7.01 -14.47 -2.85
C ASP A 194 6.05 -14.85 -1.69
N ILE A 195 4.81 -15.26 -1.98
CA ILE A 195 3.81 -15.63 -0.94
C ILE A 195 3.93 -17.08 -0.48
N ASP A 196 4.53 -17.94 -1.29
CA ASP A 196 4.69 -19.36 -0.98
C ASP A 196 5.93 -19.57 -0.08
N LYS A 197 5.80 -20.39 0.98
CA LYS A 197 6.92 -20.85 1.82
C LYS A 197 7.45 -22.18 1.32
#